data_AF-A0A2T9YCT1-F1
#
_entry.id   AF-A0A2T9YCT1-F1
#
_cell.length_a   1.000
_cell.length_b   1.000
_cell.length_c   1.000
_cell.angle_alpha   90.00
_cell.angle_beta   90.00
_cell.angle_gamma   90.00
#
_symmetry.space_group_name_H-M   'P 1'
#
loop_
_entity.id
_entity.type
_entity.pdbx_description
1 polymer ?
#
loop_
_entity_poly.entity_id
_entity_poly.type
_entity_poly.pdbx_seq_one_letter_code
_entity_poly.pdbx_strand_id
1 'polypeptide(L)'
;MRLQNTIALLLSVVAFQGITAQTITIKVNGCPAQTTTAPTTPSTSTRTTTVTVTPTPSETGYQKCVRVNRAINGFYQTKEGIRCRCENDGSSVCESRFDYCVRVNGRGRPQFTNNRGEVCRCLNSGRVNCEAPNLDKQNECLKREGATKNPFYKVELLCNCLISGETKCESKYDYCVRILGEGKSTFIIDGVTCKCLPNGEPECTSTA
;
A
#
# COMPACT_ATOMS: atom_id res chain seq x y z
N MET A 1 0.14 26.56 -46.03
CA MET A 1 -0.39 25.18 -45.98
C MET A 1 -0.87 24.92 -44.56
N ARG A 2 -2.19 24.78 -44.39
CA ARG A 2 -2.87 24.49 -43.11
C ARG A 2 -3.05 22.99 -43.00
N LEU A 3 -2.67 22.37 -41.88
CA LEU A 3 -3.18 21.06 -41.48
C LEU A 3 -3.74 21.19 -40.06
N GLN A 4 -5.06 21.33 -39.98
CA GLN A 4 -5.83 21.20 -38.74
C GLN A 4 -6.11 19.71 -38.54
N ASN A 5 -5.56 19.12 -37.49
CA ASN A 5 -5.92 17.78 -37.02
C ASN A 5 -6.88 17.94 -35.83
N THR A 6 -8.19 17.83 -36.11
CA THR A 6 -9.23 17.81 -35.10
C THR A 6 -9.75 16.38 -34.98
N ILE A 7 -9.28 15.64 -33.97
CA ILE A 7 -9.79 14.31 -33.65
C ILE A 7 -10.93 14.48 -32.65
N ALA A 8 -12.12 14.07 -33.09
CA ALA A 8 -13.34 13.99 -32.29
C ALA A 8 -13.24 12.80 -31.32
N LEU A 9 -13.41 13.05 -30.02
CA LEU A 9 -13.67 12.01 -29.03
C LEU A 9 -15.17 12.01 -28.69
N LEU A 10 -15.88 11.02 -29.23
CA LEU A 10 -17.24 10.67 -28.84
C LEU A 10 -17.19 10.00 -27.46
N LEU A 11 -17.69 10.69 -26.43
CA LEU A 11 -17.93 10.12 -25.11
C LEU A 11 -19.38 9.62 -25.05
N SER A 12 -19.53 8.30 -25.18
CA SER A 12 -20.79 7.59 -24.94
C SER A 12 -21.06 7.54 -23.43
N VAL A 13 -22.12 8.20 -22.99
CA VAL A 13 -22.66 8.09 -21.63
C VAL A 13 -23.50 6.81 -21.56
N VAL A 14 -22.99 5.78 -20.88
CA VAL A 14 -23.79 4.60 -20.52
C VAL A 14 -24.34 4.83 -19.12
N ALA A 15 -25.62 5.16 -19.04
CA ALA A 15 -26.37 5.23 -17.79
C ALA A 15 -26.64 3.80 -17.27
N PHE A 16 -26.06 3.44 -16.13
CA PHE A 16 -26.42 2.23 -15.40
C PHE A 16 -27.73 2.45 -14.65
N GLN A 17 -28.78 1.77 -15.11
CA GLN A 17 -30.07 1.68 -14.43
C GLN A 17 -29.99 0.72 -13.24
N GLY A 18 -30.90 0.96 -12.30
CA GLY A 18 -30.91 0.50 -10.92
C GLY A 18 -30.83 -1.01 -10.68
N ILE A 19 -30.16 -1.34 -9.58
CA ILE A 19 -30.13 -2.68 -9.00
C ILE A 19 -31.26 -2.74 -7.96
N THR A 20 -32.36 -3.41 -8.31
CA THR A 20 -33.41 -3.78 -7.35
C THR A 20 -32.96 -4.99 -6.55
N ALA A 21 -33.04 -4.89 -5.22
CA ALA A 21 -32.79 -5.98 -4.30
C ALA A 21 -33.84 -7.09 -4.51
N GLN A 22 -33.39 -8.27 -4.91
CA GLN A 22 -34.24 -9.46 -4.95
C GLN A 22 -34.17 -10.17 -3.59
N THR A 23 -35.30 -10.19 -2.90
CA THR A 23 -35.52 -10.99 -1.68
C THR A 23 -35.69 -12.45 -2.09
N ILE A 24 -34.75 -13.30 -1.73
CA ILE A 24 -34.83 -14.75 -1.95
C ILE A 24 -35.68 -15.36 -0.83
N THR A 25 -36.90 -15.78 -1.16
CA THR A 25 -37.75 -16.59 -0.28
C THR A 25 -37.44 -18.07 -0.48
N ILE A 26 -36.85 -18.70 0.53
CA ILE A 26 -36.62 -20.15 0.53
C ILE A 26 -37.92 -20.84 0.99
N LYS A 27 -38.63 -21.49 0.06
CA LYS A 27 -39.71 -22.43 0.37
C LYS A 27 -39.13 -23.76 0.81
N VAL A 28 -39.29 -24.10 2.09
CA VAL A 28 -39.14 -25.48 2.58
C VAL A 28 -40.48 -26.18 2.43
N ASN A 29 -40.61 -27.02 1.40
CA ASN A 29 -41.73 -27.95 1.25
C ASN A 29 -41.34 -29.29 1.85
N GLY A 30 -42.16 -29.82 2.76
CA GLY A 30 -42.17 -31.25 3.08
C GLY A 30 -42.18 -31.58 4.57
N CYS A 31 -43.33 -31.44 5.22
CA CYS A 31 -43.71 -32.39 6.27
C CYS A 31 -45.25 -32.50 6.29
N PRO A 32 -45.85 -33.66 5.97
CA PRO A 32 -47.29 -33.82 6.03
C PRO A 32 -47.75 -33.87 7.49
N ALA A 33 -48.82 -33.15 7.77
CA ALA A 33 -49.61 -33.32 8.98
C ALA A 33 -50.26 -34.71 8.95
N GLN A 34 -50.08 -35.48 10.03
CA GLN A 34 -50.91 -36.63 10.33
C GLN A 34 -51.54 -36.45 11.71
N THR A 35 -52.86 -36.40 11.70
CA THR A 35 -53.73 -36.53 12.87
C THR A 35 -54.29 -37.95 12.84
N THR A 36 -53.93 -38.83 13.77
CA THR A 36 -54.80 -39.96 14.16
C THR A 36 -54.42 -40.57 15.52
N THR A 37 -55.42 -40.58 16.40
CA THR A 37 -55.78 -41.53 17.48
C THR A 37 -54.73 -42.29 18.30
N ALA A 38 -54.95 -42.22 19.62
CA ALA A 38 -54.37 -43.04 20.66
C ALA A 38 -54.61 -44.56 20.48
N PRO A 39 -53.59 -45.36 20.80
CA PRO A 39 -53.82 -46.63 21.48
C PRO A 39 -52.91 -46.81 22.71
N THR A 40 -53.57 -47.31 23.75
CA THR A 40 -53.16 -48.17 24.86
C THR A 40 -51.68 -48.49 25.09
N THR A 41 -51.28 -48.27 26.34
CA THR A 41 -50.04 -48.63 27.04
C THR A 41 -49.58 -50.07 26.82
N PRO A 42 -48.27 -50.28 26.60
CA PRO A 42 -47.56 -51.32 27.35
C PRO A 42 -46.24 -50.83 27.98
N SER A 43 -45.95 -51.48 29.11
CA SER A 43 -44.90 -51.33 30.10
C SER A 43 -43.47 -51.00 29.65
N THR A 44 -42.91 -49.99 30.34
CA THR A 44 -41.60 -49.94 31.01
C THR A 44 -40.43 -50.76 30.45
N SER A 45 -39.46 -50.04 29.86
CA SER A 45 -38.04 -50.33 30.06
C SER A 45 -37.24 -49.02 29.89
N THR A 46 -36.98 -48.36 31.01
CA THR A 46 -36.21 -47.11 31.07
C THR A 46 -34.73 -47.43 30.92
N ARG A 47 -34.23 -47.38 29.68
CA ARG A 47 -32.78 -47.37 29.43
C ARG A 47 -32.28 -45.94 29.65
N THR A 48 -31.68 -45.69 30.80
CA THR A 48 -30.97 -44.45 31.09
C THR A 48 -29.75 -44.36 30.19
N THR A 49 -29.91 -43.71 29.03
CA THR A 49 -28.78 -43.26 28.21
C THR A 49 -28.24 -42.01 28.86
N THR A 50 -27.19 -42.15 29.65
CA THR A 50 -26.39 -41.01 30.11
C THR A 50 -25.74 -40.38 28.88
N VAL A 51 -26.42 -39.41 28.27
CA VAL A 51 -25.80 -38.53 27.29
C VAL A 51 -24.81 -37.69 28.07
N THR A 52 -23.54 -38.09 28.06
CA THR A 52 -22.45 -37.23 28.48
C THR A 52 -22.39 -36.09 27.48
N VAL A 53 -23.11 -35.01 27.78
CA VAL A 53 -22.96 -33.73 27.09
C VAL A 53 -21.58 -33.24 27.47
N THR A 54 -20.56 -33.58 26.67
CA THR A 54 -19.25 -32.95 26.79
C THR A 54 -19.49 -31.45 26.65
N PRO A 55 -19.24 -30.63 27.69
CA PRO A 55 -19.45 -29.20 27.59
C PRO A 55 -18.58 -28.71 26.44
N THR A 56 -19.22 -28.22 25.38
CA THR A 56 -18.52 -27.57 24.27
C THR A 56 -17.62 -26.51 24.91
N PRO A 57 -16.29 -26.55 24.68
CA PRO A 57 -15.38 -25.58 25.25
C PRO A 57 -15.91 -24.18 24.96
N SER A 58 -16.16 -23.40 26.00
CA SER A 58 -16.61 -22.02 25.85
C SER A 58 -15.56 -21.30 25.00
N GLU A 59 -15.94 -20.85 23.81
CA GLU A 59 -15.08 -20.10 22.91
C GLU A 59 -14.51 -18.90 23.67
N THR A 60 -13.18 -18.78 23.74
CA THR A 60 -12.57 -17.64 24.43
C THR A 60 -12.84 -16.34 23.67
N GLY A 61 -12.79 -15.19 24.35
CA GLY A 61 -12.94 -13.89 23.70
C GLY A 61 -11.99 -13.73 22.50
N TYR A 62 -10.73 -14.09 22.68
CA TYR A 62 -9.73 -14.13 21.61
C TYR A 62 -10.16 -14.98 20.40
N GLN A 63 -10.58 -16.23 20.63
CA GLN A 63 -11.02 -17.15 19.56
C GLN A 63 -12.21 -16.56 18.78
N LYS A 64 -13.16 -15.94 19.48
CA LYS A 64 -14.28 -15.25 18.87
C LYS A 64 -13.83 -14.07 17.99
N CYS A 65 -12.92 -13.22 18.48
CA CYS A 65 -12.37 -12.11 17.70
C CYS A 65 -11.67 -12.60 16.43
N VAL A 66 -10.82 -13.62 16.55
CA VAL A 66 -10.09 -14.23 15.43
C VAL A 66 -11.05 -14.75 14.37
N ARG A 67 -12.08 -15.49 14.77
CA ARG A 67 -13.08 -16.06 13.86
C ARG A 67 -13.90 -14.99 13.17
N VAL A 68 -14.45 -14.02 13.92
CA VAL A 68 -15.31 -12.95 13.37
C VAL A 68 -14.56 -12.07 12.37
N ASN A 69 -13.30 -11.72 12.68
CA ASN A 69 -12.49 -10.84 11.83
C ASN A 69 -11.64 -11.59 10.81
N ARG A 70 -11.71 -12.94 10.76
CA ARG A 70 -10.84 -13.80 9.94
C ARG A 70 -9.36 -13.47 10.14
N ALA A 71 -8.98 -13.25 11.39
CA ALA A 71 -7.62 -12.87 11.74
C ALA A 71 -6.66 -14.05 11.55
N ILE A 72 -5.45 -13.74 11.11
CA ILE A 72 -4.35 -14.70 10.98
C ILE A 72 -3.38 -14.40 12.13
N ASN A 73 -3.15 -15.38 13.00
CA ASN A 73 -2.33 -15.24 14.21
C ASN A 73 -2.75 -14.05 15.09
N GLY A 74 -4.06 -13.77 15.17
CA GLY A 74 -4.59 -12.66 15.96
C GLY A 74 -4.55 -11.30 15.24
N PHE A 75 -4.02 -11.21 14.02
CA PHE A 75 -3.96 -9.95 13.25
C PHE A 75 -4.92 -9.95 12.06
N TYR A 76 -5.54 -8.80 11.80
CA TYR A 76 -6.39 -8.60 10.63
C TYR A 76 -6.29 -7.17 10.11
N GLN A 77 -6.85 -6.93 8.92
CA GLN A 77 -6.98 -5.59 8.34
C GLN A 77 -8.45 -5.28 8.05
N THR A 78 -8.86 -4.05 8.31
CA THR A 78 -10.18 -3.56 7.89
C THR A 78 -10.23 -3.37 6.37
N LYS A 79 -11.42 -3.09 5.83
CA LYS A 79 -11.59 -2.80 4.40
C LYS A 79 -10.83 -1.54 3.96
N GLU A 80 -10.60 -0.61 4.89
CA GLU A 80 -9.83 0.61 4.70
C GLU A 80 -8.31 0.39 4.85
N GLY A 81 -7.86 -0.85 5.13
CA GLY A 81 -6.45 -1.20 5.29
C GLY A 81 -5.88 -0.89 6.68
N ILE A 82 -6.73 -0.58 7.67
CA ILE A 82 -6.34 -0.37 9.07
C ILE A 82 -5.96 -1.70 9.69
N ARG A 83 -4.75 -1.81 10.23
CA ARG A 83 -4.26 -3.01 10.93
C ARG A 83 -4.83 -3.08 12.35
N CYS A 84 -5.32 -4.26 12.73
CA CYS A 84 -5.84 -4.53 14.05
C CYS A 84 -5.29 -5.85 14.60
N ARG A 85 -5.25 -5.94 15.94
CA ARG A 85 -4.88 -7.15 16.69
C ARG A 85 -6.00 -7.51 17.67
N CYS A 86 -6.36 -8.79 17.73
CA CYS A 86 -7.26 -9.33 18.73
C CYS A 86 -6.54 -9.49 20.08
N GLU A 87 -7.21 -9.09 21.16
CA GLU A 87 -6.74 -9.25 22.54
C GLU A 87 -7.45 -10.43 23.23
N ASN A 88 -6.95 -10.83 24.41
CA ASN A 88 -7.41 -12.03 25.11
C ASN A 88 -8.89 -11.96 25.54
N ASP A 89 -9.38 -10.77 25.84
CA ASP A 89 -10.77 -10.48 26.21
C ASP A 89 -11.73 -10.47 25.00
N GLY A 90 -11.21 -10.61 23.78
CA GLY A 90 -11.96 -10.56 22.53
C GLY A 90 -12.18 -9.16 21.98
N SER A 91 -11.62 -8.13 22.63
CA SER A 91 -11.51 -6.80 22.04
C SER A 91 -10.46 -6.79 20.92
N SER A 92 -10.40 -5.68 20.17
CA SER A 92 -9.32 -5.46 19.21
C SER A 92 -8.69 -4.08 19.37
N VAL A 93 -7.37 -4.04 19.23
CA VAL A 93 -6.57 -2.82 19.20
C VAL A 93 -6.18 -2.55 17.76
N CYS A 94 -6.63 -1.43 17.22
CA CYS A 94 -6.37 -1.02 15.85
C CYS A 94 -5.38 0.14 15.80
N GLU A 95 -4.57 0.19 14.74
CA GLU A 95 -3.74 1.37 14.44
C GLU A 95 -4.63 2.62 14.26
N SER A 96 -4.13 3.78 14.66
CA SER A 96 -4.86 5.02 14.42
C SER A 96 -4.87 5.39 12.94
N ARG A 97 -5.78 6.27 12.53
CA ARG A 97 -5.77 6.81 11.17
C ARG A 97 -4.46 7.55 10.86
N PHE A 98 -3.85 8.17 11.85
CA PHE A 98 -2.53 8.78 11.73
C PHE A 98 -1.45 7.74 11.44
N ASP A 99 -1.39 6.66 12.22
CA ASP A 99 -0.39 5.59 12.03
C ASP A 99 -0.54 4.90 10.67
N TYR A 100 -1.78 4.68 10.23
CA TYR A 100 -2.07 4.23 8.87
C TYR A 100 -1.47 5.17 7.82
N CYS A 101 -1.67 6.48 7.97
CA CYS A 101 -1.11 7.47 7.05
C CYS A 101 0.42 7.44 7.04
N VAL A 102 1.05 7.40 8.22
CA VAL A 102 2.51 7.33 8.37
C VAL A 102 3.05 6.10 7.67
N ARG A 103 2.39 4.96 7.84
CA ARG A 103 2.80 3.68 7.25
C ARG A 103 2.63 3.64 5.74
N VAL A 104 1.46 4.03 5.23
CA VAL A 104 1.08 3.87 3.81
C VAL A 104 1.60 5.02 2.94
N ASN A 105 1.38 6.25 3.36
CA ASN A 105 1.79 7.43 2.58
C ASN A 105 3.20 7.88 2.94
N GLY A 106 3.50 7.95 4.23
CA GLY A 106 4.75 8.47 4.75
C GLY A 106 5.92 7.50 4.76
N ARG A 107 5.68 6.22 4.43
CA ARG A 107 6.67 5.13 4.47
C ARG A 107 7.43 5.07 5.80
N GLY A 108 6.69 5.24 6.90
CA GLY A 108 7.21 5.27 8.26
C GLY A 108 7.55 6.67 8.79
N ARG A 109 7.33 7.74 8.01
CA ARG A 109 7.60 9.13 8.42
C ARG A 109 6.32 9.96 8.46
N PRO A 110 6.05 10.73 9.54
CA PRO A 110 4.86 11.58 9.61
C PRO A 110 4.96 12.83 8.74
N GLN A 111 6.17 13.20 8.31
CA GLN A 111 6.44 14.26 7.34
C GLN A 111 7.33 13.69 6.22
N PHE A 112 7.00 14.01 4.97
CA PHE A 112 7.67 13.49 3.79
C PHE A 112 7.52 14.44 2.61
N THR A 113 8.44 14.37 1.65
CA THR A 113 8.35 15.11 0.39
C THR A 113 7.79 14.18 -0.68
N ASN A 114 6.75 14.62 -1.40
CA ASN A 114 6.19 13.82 -2.50
C ASN A 114 6.97 14.02 -3.82
N ASN A 115 6.54 13.32 -4.87
CA ASN A 115 7.20 13.39 -6.18
C ASN A 115 7.08 14.76 -6.87
N ARG A 116 6.15 15.62 -6.43
CA ARG A 116 6.02 17.01 -6.89
C ARG A 116 6.89 17.97 -6.07
N GLY A 117 7.59 17.45 -5.05
CA GLY A 117 8.42 18.26 -4.16
C GLY A 117 7.65 19.01 -3.07
N GLU A 118 6.35 18.78 -2.95
CA GLU A 118 5.52 19.33 -1.88
C GLU A 118 5.93 18.71 -0.54
N VAL A 119 5.94 19.53 0.52
CA VAL A 119 6.15 19.04 1.88
C VAL A 119 4.81 18.58 2.41
N CYS A 120 4.69 17.28 2.64
CA CYS A 120 3.48 16.63 3.10
C CYS A 120 3.59 16.20 4.56
N ARG A 121 2.48 16.27 5.30
CA ARG A 121 2.35 15.73 6.66
C ARG A 121 1.09 14.91 6.84
N CYS A 122 1.17 13.87 7.67
CA CYS A 122 0.02 13.12 8.12
C CYS A 122 -0.73 13.89 9.21
N LEU A 123 -2.04 14.04 9.04
CA LEU A 123 -2.92 14.61 10.06
C LEU A 123 -3.47 13.51 10.96
N ASN A 124 -3.93 13.87 12.17
CA ASN A 124 -4.58 12.93 13.09
C ASN A 124 -5.83 12.25 12.48
N SER A 125 -6.44 12.87 11.48
CA SER A 125 -7.55 12.29 10.71
C SER A 125 -7.13 11.18 9.73
N GLY A 126 -5.84 10.95 9.53
CA GLY A 126 -5.25 10.06 8.53
C GLY A 126 -5.18 10.64 7.13
N ARG A 127 -5.59 11.89 6.93
CA ARG A 127 -5.41 12.61 5.67
C ARG A 127 -3.98 13.12 5.54
N VAL A 128 -3.49 13.16 4.30
CA VAL A 128 -2.24 13.83 3.96
C VAL A 128 -2.54 15.29 3.64
N ASN A 129 -1.81 16.21 4.28
CA ASN A 129 -1.81 17.63 3.93
C ASN A 129 -0.48 17.98 3.29
N CYS A 130 -0.49 18.41 2.02
CA CYS A 130 0.69 18.82 1.28
C CYS A 130 0.67 20.32 1.07
N GLU A 131 1.78 20.97 1.37
CA GLU A 131 1.99 22.39 1.11
C GLU A 131 2.82 22.52 -0.17
N ALA A 132 2.43 23.50 -1.01
CA ALA A 132 3.13 23.79 -2.26
C ALA A 132 4.64 23.95 -1.96
N PRO A 133 5.52 23.46 -2.86
CA PRO A 133 6.94 23.58 -2.65
C PRO A 133 7.30 25.06 -2.47
N ASN A 134 8.06 25.37 -1.41
CA ASN A 134 8.63 26.69 -1.26
C ASN A 134 9.74 26.84 -2.33
N LEU A 135 9.36 27.35 -3.49
CA LEU A 135 10.28 27.57 -4.61
C LEU A 135 11.28 28.68 -4.31
N ASP A 136 11.05 29.54 -3.32
CA ASP A 136 11.96 30.63 -2.98
C ASP A 136 13.32 30.07 -2.55
N LYS A 137 13.34 29.02 -1.71
CA LYS A 137 14.58 28.36 -1.30
C LYS A 137 15.30 27.69 -2.47
N GLN A 138 14.57 27.09 -3.39
CA GLN A 138 15.16 26.51 -4.61
C GLN A 138 15.74 27.61 -5.51
N ASN A 139 15.06 28.74 -5.64
CA ASN A 139 15.50 29.90 -6.41
C ASN A 139 16.73 30.57 -5.76
N GLU A 140 16.77 30.68 -4.44
CA GLU A 140 17.94 31.13 -3.69
C GLU A 140 19.15 30.20 -3.90
N CYS A 141 18.92 28.88 -3.88
CA CYS A 141 19.94 27.91 -4.24
C CYS A 141 20.47 28.13 -5.66
N LEU A 142 19.59 28.28 -6.65
CA LEU A 142 19.99 28.54 -8.04
C LEU A 142 20.82 29.83 -8.14
N LYS A 143 20.40 30.91 -7.47
CA LYS A 143 21.16 32.17 -7.40
C LYS A 143 22.54 31.98 -6.76
N ARG A 144 22.63 31.28 -5.63
CA ARG A 144 23.89 31.00 -4.91
C ARG A 144 24.86 30.18 -5.76
N GLU A 145 24.33 29.24 -6.55
CA GLU A 145 25.11 28.38 -7.44
C GLU A 145 25.40 29.03 -8.81
N GLY A 146 24.88 30.25 -9.06
CA GLY A 146 25.04 30.94 -10.34
C GLY A 146 24.28 30.27 -11.51
N ALA A 147 23.27 29.45 -11.21
CA ALA A 147 22.50 28.71 -12.18
C ALA A 147 21.17 29.41 -12.51
N THR A 148 20.75 29.33 -13.78
CA THR A 148 19.47 29.89 -14.25
C THR A 148 18.39 28.83 -14.43
N LYS A 149 18.75 27.54 -14.35
CA LYS A 149 17.84 26.40 -14.50
C LYS A 149 18.24 25.26 -13.58
N ASN A 150 17.27 24.41 -13.27
CA ASN A 150 17.44 23.19 -12.50
C ASN A 150 17.04 21.99 -13.38
N PRO A 151 17.87 20.95 -13.57
CA PRO A 151 19.24 20.78 -13.08
C PRO A 151 20.28 21.65 -13.81
N PHE A 152 21.49 21.75 -13.23
CA PHE A 152 22.64 22.50 -13.77
C PHE A 152 23.96 21.71 -13.60
N TYR A 153 25.01 22.10 -14.34
CA TYR A 153 26.34 21.50 -14.21
C TYR A 153 27.23 22.36 -13.33
N LYS A 154 27.96 21.72 -12.41
CA LYS A 154 29.00 22.35 -11.57
C LYS A 154 30.21 21.43 -11.51
N VAL A 155 31.33 21.88 -12.07
CA VAL A 155 32.57 21.08 -12.16
C VAL A 155 32.28 19.69 -12.76
N GLU A 156 31.65 19.67 -13.94
CA GLU A 156 31.25 18.47 -14.70
C GLU A 156 30.21 17.55 -14.05
N LEU A 157 29.87 17.77 -12.78
CA LEU A 157 28.84 17.03 -12.07
C LEU A 157 27.47 17.64 -12.34
N LEU A 158 26.49 16.79 -12.62
CA LEU A 158 25.09 17.16 -12.67
C LEU A 158 24.57 17.43 -11.26
N CYS A 159 24.18 18.67 -11.00
CA CYS A 159 23.64 19.11 -9.73
C CYS A 159 22.20 19.61 -9.88
N ASN A 160 21.46 19.53 -8.78
CA ASN A 160 20.12 20.05 -8.67
C ASN A 160 19.91 20.75 -7.34
N CYS A 161 19.19 21.88 -7.39
CA CYS A 161 18.71 22.56 -6.20
C CYS A 161 17.44 21.86 -5.71
N LEU A 162 17.47 21.34 -4.48
CA LEU A 162 16.30 20.78 -3.83
C LEU A 162 15.35 21.90 -3.39
N ILE A 163 14.10 21.56 -3.16
CA ILE A 163 13.09 22.51 -2.64
C ILE A 163 13.41 22.91 -1.19
N SER A 164 14.23 22.14 -0.48
CA SER A 164 14.83 22.56 0.80
C SER A 164 15.80 23.75 0.65
N GLY A 165 16.26 24.07 -0.57
CA GLY A 165 17.32 25.04 -0.86
C GLY A 165 18.73 24.45 -0.78
N GLU A 166 18.85 23.15 -0.56
CA GLU A 166 20.12 22.43 -0.55
C GLU A 166 20.54 22.06 -1.97
N THR A 167 21.83 22.12 -2.25
CA THR A 167 22.42 21.66 -3.51
C THR A 167 22.74 20.18 -3.38
N LYS A 168 22.18 19.35 -4.25
CA LYS A 168 22.57 17.95 -4.39
C LYS A 168 23.28 17.76 -5.71
N CYS A 169 24.47 17.20 -5.70
CA CYS A 169 25.20 16.83 -6.91
C CYS A 169 25.24 15.32 -7.04
N GLU A 170 25.32 14.84 -8.28
CA GLU A 170 25.62 13.44 -8.54
C GLU A 170 26.95 13.05 -7.89
N SER A 171 27.06 11.80 -7.47
CA SER A 171 28.32 11.28 -6.95
C SER A 171 29.32 11.08 -8.09
N LYS A 172 30.62 10.99 -7.78
CA LYS A 172 31.62 10.63 -8.79
C LYS A 172 31.33 9.24 -9.41
N TYR A 173 30.76 8.33 -8.64
CA TYR A 173 30.27 7.04 -9.15
C TYR A 173 29.15 7.24 -10.18
N ASP A 174 28.14 8.04 -9.88
CA ASP A 174 27.03 8.31 -10.81
C ASP A 174 27.53 9.00 -12.08
N TYR A 175 28.50 9.92 -11.96
CA TYR A 175 29.20 10.50 -13.10
C TYR A 175 29.87 9.43 -13.95
N CYS A 176 30.63 8.51 -13.35
CA CYS A 176 31.27 7.41 -14.09
C CYS A 176 30.24 6.56 -14.83
N VAL A 177 29.15 6.17 -14.15
CA VAL A 177 28.08 5.37 -14.76
C VAL A 177 27.48 6.11 -15.96
N ARG A 178 27.20 7.40 -15.81
CA ARG A 178 26.52 8.22 -16.83
C ARG A 178 27.41 8.57 -18.02
N ILE A 179 28.65 9.00 -17.76
CA ILE A 179 29.57 9.53 -18.75
C ILE A 179 30.45 8.43 -19.35
N LEU A 180 31.09 7.61 -18.51
CA LEU A 180 32.04 6.59 -18.97
C LEU A 180 31.33 5.29 -19.35
N GLY A 181 30.33 4.90 -18.55
CA GLY A 181 29.60 3.65 -18.74
C GLY A 181 28.31 3.77 -19.57
N GLU A 182 27.99 4.95 -20.08
CA GLU A 182 26.77 5.22 -20.87
C GLU A 182 25.48 4.71 -20.21
N GLY A 183 25.38 4.87 -18.89
CA GLY A 183 24.28 4.39 -18.05
C GLY A 183 24.49 3.01 -17.42
N LYS A 184 25.65 2.37 -17.61
CA LYS A 184 25.99 1.08 -17.01
C LYS A 184 27.15 1.21 -16.03
N SER A 185 27.06 0.52 -14.89
CA SER A 185 28.15 0.45 -13.91
C SER A 185 29.27 -0.51 -14.30
N THR A 186 29.04 -1.36 -15.31
CA THR A 186 30.02 -2.24 -15.92
C THR A 186 29.88 -2.15 -17.43
N PHE A 187 30.99 -1.89 -18.13
CA PHE A 187 31.03 -1.57 -19.55
C PHE A 187 32.36 -2.05 -20.17
N ILE A 188 32.44 -2.08 -21.50
CA ILE A 188 33.63 -2.54 -22.23
C ILE A 188 34.24 -1.35 -22.97
N ILE A 189 35.53 -1.09 -22.72
CA ILE A 189 36.33 -0.12 -23.50
C ILE A 189 37.46 -0.91 -24.15
N ASP A 190 37.57 -0.86 -25.48
CA ASP A 190 38.66 -1.49 -26.25
C ASP A 190 38.89 -2.97 -25.92
N GLY A 191 37.80 -3.73 -25.71
CA GLY A 191 37.85 -5.16 -25.37
C GLY A 191 38.19 -5.46 -23.91
N VAL A 192 38.34 -4.44 -23.07
CA VAL A 192 38.62 -4.55 -21.62
C VAL A 192 37.33 -4.32 -20.84
N THR A 193 37.03 -5.17 -19.85
CA THR A 193 35.86 -4.98 -18.98
C THR A 193 36.20 -3.99 -17.87
N CYS A 194 35.46 -2.89 -17.80
CA CYS A 194 35.58 -1.84 -16.80
C CYS A 194 34.36 -1.81 -15.89
N LYS A 195 34.56 -1.44 -14.61
CA LYS A 195 33.47 -1.15 -13.66
C LYS A 195 33.72 0.17 -12.93
N CYS A 196 32.66 0.91 -12.65
CA CYS A 196 32.75 2.14 -11.85
C CYS A 196 33.01 1.81 -10.37
N LEU A 197 34.03 2.41 -9.78
CA LEU A 197 34.29 2.35 -8.35
C LEU A 197 33.56 3.47 -7.59
N PRO A 198 33.35 3.34 -6.26
CA PRO A 198 32.69 4.37 -5.46
C PRO A 198 33.34 5.76 -5.52
N ASN A 199 34.64 5.83 -5.82
CA ASN A 199 35.38 7.08 -6.02
C ASN A 199 35.16 7.71 -7.41
N GLY A 200 34.45 7.03 -8.32
CA GLY A 200 34.17 7.43 -9.69
C GLY A 200 35.22 7.08 -10.72
N GLU A 201 36.29 6.37 -10.33
CA GLU A 201 37.28 5.90 -11.29
C GLU A 201 36.85 4.54 -11.88
N PRO A 202 37.06 4.30 -13.18
CA PRO A 202 36.84 2.99 -13.76
C PRO A 202 38.00 2.04 -13.40
N GLU A 203 37.68 0.86 -12.89
CA GLU A 203 38.64 -0.24 -12.76
C GLU A 203 38.46 -1.20 -13.95
N CYS A 204 39.48 -1.31 -14.79
CA CYS A 204 39.44 -2.08 -16.03
C CYS A 204 40.36 -3.30 -15.96
N THR A 205 39.82 -4.48 -16.27
CA THR A 205 40.56 -5.75 -16.32
C THR A 205 40.47 -6.35 -17.72
N SER A 206 41.62 -6.68 -18.31
CA SER A 206 41.65 -7.39 -19.59
C SER A 206 41.02 -8.76 -19.37
N THR A 207 40.01 -9.10 -20.15
CA THR A 207 39.61 -10.50 -20.31
C THR A 207 40.80 -11.22 -20.94
N ALA A 208 41.51 -12.00 -20.13
CA ALA A 208 42.57 -12.90 -20.58
C ALA A 208 41.99 -13.99 -21.49
#